data_AF-A0A2T2UWE5-F1
#
_entry.id   AF-A0A2T2UWE5-F1
#
_cell.length_a   1.000
_cell.length_b   1.000
_cell.length_c   1.000
_cell.angle_alpha   90.00
_cell.angle_beta   90.00
_cell.angle_gamma   90.00
#
_symmetry.space_group_name_H-M   'P 1'
#
loop_
_entity.id
_entity.type
_entity.pdbx_description
1 polymer ?
#
loop_
_entity_poly.entity_id
_entity_poly.type
_entity_poly.pdbx_seq_one_letter_code
_entity_poly.pdbx_strand_id
1 'polypeptide(L)'
;MTASTDTSEHLDWLESEAIHVIRETEAQFDNPVLMFSGGKDSLTMIHLARKAFYPAKVPFPILHVDTGHNFPEAIEFRDNLMEKHDLDLIVGSVEETIESGRAKEEQGPDASRNKLQIVTLLDTIEEYGFDAALGGARRDEEKARAKERFFSHRDRFGNWDPKNQRPELWNLYNGRSGQGEHFRVFPISNWTELDV
;
A
#
# COMPACT_ATOMS: atom_id res chain seq x y z
N MET A 1 17.65 -30.90 -24.20
CA MET A 1 17.43 -29.52 -23.73
C MET A 1 16.48 -29.60 -22.57
N THR A 2 17.04 -29.70 -21.36
CA THR A 2 16.27 -29.65 -20.11
C THR A 2 15.85 -28.20 -19.92
N ALA A 3 14.54 -27.93 -19.94
CA ALA A 3 14.02 -26.64 -19.50
C ALA A 3 14.39 -26.48 -18.02
N SER A 4 15.35 -25.60 -17.72
CA SER A 4 15.42 -25.00 -16.40
C SER A 4 14.14 -24.19 -16.27
N THR A 5 13.20 -24.68 -15.47
CA THR A 5 12.06 -23.88 -15.02
C THR A 5 12.61 -22.82 -14.09
N ASP A 6 12.91 -21.65 -14.65
CA ASP A 6 13.65 -20.61 -13.98
C ASP A 6 12.74 -19.75 -13.10
N THR A 7 12.34 -20.33 -11.96
CA THR A 7 11.62 -19.59 -10.91
C THR A 7 12.44 -18.40 -10.40
N SER A 8 13.78 -18.45 -10.52
CA SER A 8 14.64 -17.34 -10.12
C SER A 8 14.51 -16.16 -11.08
N GLU A 9 14.62 -16.39 -12.39
CA GLU A 9 14.48 -15.32 -13.40
C GLU A 9 13.10 -14.63 -13.34
N HIS A 10 12.04 -15.40 -13.05
CA HIS A 10 10.69 -14.84 -12.85
C HIS A 10 10.59 -13.93 -11.62
N LEU A 11 11.06 -14.40 -10.46
CA LEU A 11 11.04 -13.61 -9.23
C LEU A 11 11.98 -12.40 -9.29
N ASP A 12 13.13 -12.54 -9.96
CA ASP A 12 14.07 -11.43 -10.20
C ASP A 12 13.41 -10.34 -11.07
N TRP A 13 12.62 -10.73 -12.07
CA TRP A 13 11.86 -9.80 -12.89
C TRP A 13 10.77 -9.08 -12.08
N LEU A 14 9.98 -9.82 -11.31
CA LEU A 14 8.93 -9.27 -10.44
C LEU A 14 9.48 -8.33 -9.36
N GLU A 15 10.62 -8.69 -8.76
CA GLU A 15 11.34 -7.85 -7.81
C GLU A 15 11.81 -6.54 -8.46
N SER A 16 12.41 -6.64 -9.65
CA SER A 16 12.87 -5.47 -10.41
C SER A 16 11.72 -4.53 -10.79
N GLU A 17 10.59 -5.08 -11.25
CA GLU A 17 9.38 -4.30 -11.57
C GLU A 17 8.84 -3.57 -10.33
N ALA A 18 8.71 -4.26 -9.20
CA ALA A 18 8.20 -3.66 -7.98
C ALA A 18 9.14 -2.59 -7.41
N ILE A 19 10.46 -2.83 -7.43
CA ILE A 19 11.47 -1.83 -7.04
C ILE A 19 11.39 -0.59 -7.95
N HIS A 20 11.23 -0.79 -9.26
CA HIS A 20 11.06 0.31 -10.21
C HIS A 20 9.82 1.14 -9.89
N VAL A 21 8.67 0.51 -9.64
CA VAL A 21 7.42 1.22 -9.26
C VAL A 21 7.58 1.99 -7.94
N ILE A 22 8.25 1.40 -6.95
CA ILE A 22 8.51 2.06 -5.66
C ILE A 22 9.39 3.32 -5.84
N ARG A 23 10.46 3.22 -6.65
CA ARG A 23 11.34 4.35 -6.95
C ARG A 23 10.64 5.43 -7.77
N GLU A 24 9.83 5.06 -8.75
CA GLU A 24 9.02 6.01 -9.52
C GLU A 24 8.00 6.73 -8.64
N THR A 25 7.49 6.07 -7.60
CA THR A 25 6.61 6.72 -6.63
C THR A 25 7.37 7.79 -5.86
N GLU A 26 8.50 7.44 -5.27
CA GLU A 26 9.32 8.42 -4.53
C GLU A 26 9.80 9.59 -5.39
N ALA A 27 10.14 9.33 -6.65
CA ALA A 27 10.65 10.36 -7.55
C ALA A 27 9.57 11.33 -8.07
N GLN A 28 8.29 10.93 -8.06
CA GLN A 28 7.19 11.70 -8.66
C GLN A 28 6.25 12.37 -7.66
N PHE A 29 6.30 11.97 -6.38
CA PHE A 29 5.38 12.42 -5.33
C PHE A 29 6.14 13.09 -4.19
N ASP A 30 5.54 14.13 -3.60
CA ASP A 30 6.17 14.93 -2.55
C ASP A 30 6.10 14.26 -1.18
N ASN A 31 5.05 13.47 -0.91
CA ASN A 31 4.81 12.85 0.40
C ASN A 31 4.17 11.45 0.26
N PRO A 32 4.93 10.45 -0.22
CA PRO A 32 4.44 9.08 -0.31
C PRO A 32 4.35 8.40 1.06
N VAL A 33 3.55 7.34 1.16
CA VAL A 33 3.43 6.48 2.35
C VAL A 33 3.23 5.02 1.95
N LEU A 34 3.81 4.07 2.68
CA LEU A 34 3.60 2.64 2.45
C LEU A 34 2.58 2.08 3.45
N MET A 35 1.46 1.59 2.95
CA MET A 35 0.41 0.97 3.77
C MET A 35 0.82 -0.44 4.19
N PHE A 36 0.81 -0.68 5.51
CA PHE A 36 1.19 -1.92 6.14
C PHE A 36 0.03 -2.48 6.95
N SER A 37 -0.28 -3.77 6.78
CA SER A 37 -1.35 -4.46 7.50
C SER A 37 -0.85 -5.58 8.40
N GLY A 38 0.45 -5.88 8.41
CA GLY A 38 1.01 -7.06 9.07
C GLY A 38 0.86 -8.36 8.28
N GLY A 39 0.16 -8.34 7.14
CA GLY A 39 0.02 -9.49 6.25
C GLY A 39 1.25 -9.73 5.37
N LYS A 40 1.33 -10.93 4.78
CA LYS A 40 2.45 -11.36 3.90
C LYS A 40 2.76 -10.37 2.79
N ASP A 41 1.73 -9.84 2.12
CA ASP A 41 1.88 -8.94 0.98
C ASP A 41 2.52 -7.62 1.42
N SER A 42 2.09 -7.09 2.58
CA SER A 42 2.68 -5.88 3.16
C SER A 42 4.11 -6.10 3.66
N LEU A 43 4.46 -7.31 4.10
CA LEU A 43 5.84 -7.65 4.46
C LEU A 43 6.75 -7.73 3.24
N THR A 44 6.27 -8.32 2.15
CA THR A 44 6.96 -8.31 0.86
C THR A 44 7.18 -6.88 0.39
N MET A 45 6.17 -6.00 0.52
CA MET A 45 6.31 -4.57 0.22
C MET A 45 7.39 -3.87 1.07
N ILE A 46 7.46 -4.13 2.38
CA ILE A 46 8.54 -3.60 3.24
C ILE A 46 9.90 -4.10 2.78
N HIS A 47 10.03 -5.38 2.43
CA HIS A 47 11.27 -5.95 1.93
C HIS A 47 11.72 -5.27 0.63
N LEU A 48 10.80 -5.12 -0.33
CA LEU A 48 11.04 -4.47 -1.62
C LEU A 48 11.41 -3.00 -1.47
N ALA A 49 10.74 -2.27 -0.57
CA ALA A 49 11.06 -0.87 -0.29
C ALA A 49 12.48 -0.73 0.28
N ARG A 50 12.88 -1.60 1.21
CA ARG A 50 14.25 -1.61 1.73
C ARG A 50 15.29 -1.91 0.65
N LYS A 51 15.01 -2.84 -0.26
CA LYS A 51 15.88 -3.11 -1.42
C LYS A 51 15.94 -1.92 -2.38
N ALA A 52 14.82 -1.24 -2.61
CA ALA A 52 14.74 -0.11 -3.53
C ALA A 52 15.66 1.05 -3.12
N PHE A 53 15.84 1.30 -1.82
CA PHE A 53 16.62 2.43 -1.32
C PHE A 53 17.94 2.06 -0.64
N TYR A 54 18.28 0.78 -0.55
CA TYR A 54 19.57 0.35 -0.01
C TYR A 54 20.74 1.06 -0.72
N PRO A 55 21.76 1.59 0.01
CA PRO A 55 21.99 1.46 1.46
C PRO A 55 21.33 2.53 2.34
N ALA A 56 20.54 3.44 1.77
CA ALA A 56 19.82 4.47 2.52
C ALA A 56 18.56 3.91 3.22
N LYS A 57 18.03 4.70 4.17
CA LYS A 57 16.72 4.44 4.80
C LYS A 57 15.60 4.63 3.76
N VAL A 58 14.47 3.95 3.98
CA VAL A 58 13.25 4.17 3.19
C VAL A 58 12.79 5.63 3.40
N PRO A 59 12.63 6.44 2.34
CA PRO A 59 12.45 7.90 2.46
C PRO A 59 11.01 8.32 2.78
N PHE A 60 10.13 7.38 3.09
CA PHE A 60 8.74 7.63 3.42
C PHE A 60 8.29 6.79 4.61
N PRO A 61 7.28 7.27 5.37
CA PRO A 61 6.76 6.53 6.51
C PRO A 61 5.97 5.29 6.09
N ILE A 62 5.76 4.44 7.07
CA ILE A 62 4.88 3.27 7.02
C ILE A 62 3.58 3.65 7.73
N LEU A 63 2.42 3.37 7.12
CA LEU A 63 1.11 3.61 7.70
C LEU A 63 0.42 2.29 8.04
N HIS A 64 0.04 2.11 9.30
CA HIS A 64 -0.83 1.03 9.73
C HIS A 64 -2.17 1.59 10.22
N VAL A 65 -3.29 1.11 9.66
CA VAL A 65 -4.63 1.43 10.14
C VAL A 65 -5.01 0.41 11.22
N ASP A 66 -4.99 0.83 12.47
CA ASP A 66 -5.26 -0.03 13.61
C ASP A 66 -6.76 -0.11 13.88
N THR A 67 -7.32 -1.31 13.76
CA THR A 67 -8.73 -1.56 14.04
C THR A 67 -9.03 -1.63 15.54
N GLY A 68 -8.01 -1.78 16.39
CA GLY A 68 -8.16 -2.15 17.80
C GLY A 68 -8.47 -3.64 18.03
N HIS A 69 -8.67 -4.42 16.95
CA HIS A 69 -8.97 -5.86 17.00
C HIS A 69 -7.84 -6.72 16.41
N ASN A 70 -6.65 -6.14 16.23
CA ASN A 70 -5.48 -6.85 15.75
C ASN A 70 -4.96 -7.83 16.81
N PHE A 71 -4.40 -8.96 16.38
CA PHE A 71 -3.74 -9.90 17.29
C PHE A 71 -2.55 -9.19 17.98
N PRO A 72 -2.40 -9.30 19.32
CA PRO A 72 -1.29 -8.69 20.03
C PRO A 72 0.08 -9.09 19.46
N GLU A 73 0.22 -10.35 19.04
CA GLU A 73 1.44 -10.87 18.42
C GLU A 73 1.76 -10.20 17.07
N ALA A 74 0.73 -9.82 16.31
CA ALA A 74 0.92 -9.09 15.05
C ALA A 74 1.38 -7.65 15.29
N ILE A 75 0.88 -7.00 16.35
CA ILE A 75 1.29 -5.66 16.77
C ILE A 75 2.73 -5.68 17.29
N GLU A 76 3.07 -6.65 18.14
CA GLU A 76 4.43 -6.83 18.63
C GLU A 76 5.42 -7.10 17.48
N PHE A 77 5.04 -7.97 16.53
CA PHE A 77 5.85 -8.24 15.35
C PHE A 77 6.06 -7.00 14.48
N ARG A 78 5.00 -6.20 14.26
CA ARG A 78 5.08 -4.91 13.54
C ARG A 78 6.09 -4.00 14.21
N ASP A 79 5.95 -3.74 15.51
CA ASP A 79 6.78 -2.76 16.22
C ASP A 79 8.27 -3.18 16.20
N ASN A 80 8.53 -4.46 16.45
CA ASN A 80 9.87 -5.04 16.34
C ASN A 80 10.45 -4.92 14.91
N LEU A 81 9.62 -5.10 13.87
CA LEU A 81 10.05 -4.96 12.48
C LEU A 81 10.44 -3.52 12.15
N MET A 82 9.67 -2.54 12.62
CA MET A 82 9.93 -1.11 12.40
C MET A 82 11.23 -0.69 13.10
N GLU A 83 11.40 -1.07 14.36
CA GLU A 83 12.62 -0.78 15.11
C GLU A 83 13.86 -1.42 14.47
N LYS A 84 13.77 -2.72 14.12
CA LYS A 84 14.88 -3.47 13.51
C LYS A 84 15.36 -2.87 12.19
N HIS A 85 14.47 -2.21 11.46
CA HIS A 85 14.77 -1.69 10.13
C HIS A 85 14.82 -0.16 10.08
N ASP A 86 14.75 0.51 11.23
CA ASP A 86 14.71 1.97 11.35
C ASP A 86 13.67 2.56 10.39
N LEU A 87 12.41 2.14 10.56
CA LEU A 87 11.28 2.59 9.75
C LEU A 87 10.36 3.47 10.61
N ASP A 88 9.91 4.59 10.05
CA ASP A 88 9.02 5.51 10.75
C ASP A 88 7.57 5.03 10.59
N LEU A 89 6.92 4.68 11.71
CA LEU A 89 5.56 4.15 11.73
C LEU A 89 4.55 5.24 12.14
N ILE A 90 3.50 5.37 11.34
CA ILE A 90 2.30 6.15 11.63
C ILE A 90 1.15 5.18 11.84
N VAL A 91 0.37 5.41 12.89
CA VAL A 91 -0.80 4.58 13.24
C VAL A 91 -2.06 5.43 13.14
N GLY A 92 -2.96 5.07 12.23
CA GLY A 92 -4.31 5.62 12.17
C GLY A 92 -5.26 4.76 12.99
N SER A 93 -5.88 5.31 14.03
CA SER A 93 -6.75 4.55 14.95
C SER A 93 -8.21 4.58 14.52
N VAL A 94 -8.78 3.40 14.25
CA VAL A 94 -10.22 3.27 14.00
C VAL A 94 -11.03 3.60 15.25
N GLU A 95 -10.50 3.30 16.44
CA GLU A 95 -11.15 3.65 17.71
C GLU A 95 -11.31 5.18 17.82
N GLU A 96 -10.25 5.95 17.56
CA GLU A 96 -10.31 7.43 17.59
C GLU A 96 -11.27 7.99 16.53
N THR A 97 -11.36 7.32 15.37
CA THR A 97 -12.33 7.68 14.32
C THR A 97 -13.79 7.46 14.78
N ILE A 98 -14.03 6.44 15.61
CA ILE A 98 -15.34 6.18 16.22
C ILE A 98 -15.62 7.21 17.33
N GLU A 99 -14.66 7.45 18.22
CA GLU A 99 -14.79 8.38 19.34
C GLU A 99 -15.02 9.83 18.89
N SER A 100 -14.40 10.23 17.78
CA SER A 100 -14.62 11.55 17.15
C SER A 100 -15.96 11.66 16.41
N GLY A 101 -16.73 10.58 16.30
CA GLY A 101 -18.04 10.54 15.64
C GLY A 101 -17.98 10.54 14.11
N ARG A 102 -16.79 10.36 13.52
CA ARG A 102 -16.57 10.25 12.06
C ARG A 102 -17.06 8.91 11.51
N ALA A 103 -16.96 7.86 12.32
CA ALA A 103 -17.43 6.53 12.01
C ALA A 103 -18.37 6.01 13.10
N LYS A 104 -19.27 5.09 12.72
CA LYS A 104 -20.18 4.42 13.66
C LYS A 104 -19.97 2.93 13.56
N GLU A 105 -19.71 2.30 14.69
CA GLU A 105 -19.55 0.85 14.76
C GLU A 105 -20.85 0.13 14.39
N GLU A 106 -20.73 -0.91 13.56
CA GLU A 106 -21.86 -1.79 13.24
C GLU A 106 -22.25 -2.57 14.51
N GLN A 107 -23.56 -2.80 14.72
CA GLN A 107 -24.05 -3.60 15.85
C GLN A 107 -24.50 -4.97 15.37
N GLY A 108 -24.17 -6.02 16.13
CA GLY A 108 -24.61 -7.39 15.84
C GLY A 108 -23.49 -8.42 16.02
N PRO A 109 -23.81 -9.71 15.86
CA PRO A 109 -22.84 -10.80 15.99
C PRO A 109 -21.73 -10.76 14.92
N ASP A 110 -22.02 -10.16 13.76
CA ASP A 110 -21.11 -10.06 12.62
C ASP A 110 -20.52 -8.65 12.45
N ALA A 111 -20.55 -7.84 13.51
CA ALA A 111 -20.01 -6.48 13.47
C ALA A 111 -18.53 -6.49 13.07
N SER A 112 -18.18 -5.72 12.04
CA SER A 112 -16.82 -5.65 11.52
C SER A 112 -16.36 -4.21 11.37
N ARG A 113 -15.13 -3.94 11.81
CA ARG A 113 -14.46 -2.65 11.61
C ARG A 113 -13.80 -2.50 10.24
N ASN A 114 -13.88 -3.52 9.37
CA ASN A 114 -13.21 -3.51 8.06
C ASN A 114 -13.63 -2.35 7.17
N LYS A 115 -14.92 -1.98 7.17
CA LYS A 115 -15.38 -0.81 6.42
C LYS A 115 -14.94 0.50 7.05
N LEU A 116 -14.81 0.54 8.38
CA LEU A 116 -14.43 1.75 9.12
C LEU A 116 -12.97 2.13 8.85
N GLN A 117 -12.12 1.15 8.53
CA GLN A 117 -10.73 1.39 8.11
C GLN A 117 -10.62 2.37 6.94
N ILE A 118 -11.61 2.40 6.02
CA ILE A 118 -11.59 3.32 4.88
C ILE A 118 -11.67 4.78 5.37
N VAL A 119 -12.54 5.05 6.36
CA VAL A 119 -12.69 6.41 6.92
C VAL A 119 -11.40 6.82 7.60
N THR A 120 -10.86 5.97 8.46
CA THR A 120 -9.58 6.22 9.14
C THR A 120 -8.42 6.41 8.17
N LEU A 121 -8.34 5.60 7.11
CA LEU A 121 -7.31 5.73 6.07
C LEU A 121 -7.41 7.08 5.35
N LEU A 122 -8.62 7.48 4.95
CA LEU A 122 -8.82 8.76 4.25
C LEU A 122 -8.51 9.95 5.17
N ASP A 123 -8.96 9.90 6.42
CA ASP A 123 -8.70 10.94 7.42
C ASP A 123 -7.18 11.06 7.68
N THR A 124 -6.48 9.93 7.80
CA THR A 124 -5.02 9.93 7.99
C THR A 124 -4.28 10.46 6.75
N ILE A 125 -4.74 10.13 5.54
CA ILE A 125 -4.16 10.66 4.29
C ILE A 125 -4.31 12.18 4.22
N GLU A 126 -5.48 12.70 4.60
CA GLU A 126 -5.74 14.14 4.62
C GLU A 126 -4.90 14.84 5.70
N GLU A 127 -4.84 14.29 6.92
CA GLU A 127 -4.10 14.84 8.06
C GLU A 127 -2.61 14.98 7.76
N TYR A 128 -1.98 13.95 7.21
CA TYR A 128 -0.56 13.93 6.91
C TYR A 128 -0.23 14.48 5.52
N GLY A 129 -1.24 14.77 4.69
CA GLY A 129 -1.07 15.29 3.34
C GLY A 129 -0.37 14.31 2.40
N PHE A 130 -0.66 13.02 2.49
CA PHE A 130 -0.07 12.01 1.61
C PHE A 130 -0.64 12.12 0.18
N ASP A 131 0.24 12.23 -0.80
CA ASP A 131 -0.12 12.34 -2.22
C ASP A 131 0.06 11.03 -3.00
N ALA A 132 0.70 10.03 -2.38
CA ALA A 132 0.70 8.64 -2.86
C ALA A 132 0.69 7.64 -1.69
N ALA A 133 -0.16 6.62 -1.77
CA ALA A 133 -0.18 5.52 -0.81
C ALA A 133 0.10 4.20 -1.53
N LEU A 134 1.25 3.59 -1.23
CA LEU A 134 1.66 2.29 -1.75
C LEU A 134 0.91 1.17 -1.01
N GLY A 135 0.31 0.23 -1.73
CA GLY A 135 -0.43 -0.91 -1.19
C GLY A 135 -0.02 -2.24 -1.80
N GLY A 136 -0.19 -3.32 -1.04
CA GLY A 136 0.12 -4.70 -1.45
C GLY A 136 -1.01 -5.42 -2.19
N ALA A 137 -1.93 -4.71 -2.83
CA ALA A 137 -3.02 -5.33 -3.58
C ALA A 137 -2.51 -5.99 -4.88
N ARG A 138 -3.02 -7.19 -5.20
CA ARG A 138 -2.64 -7.95 -6.40
C ARG A 138 -3.82 -8.18 -7.33
N ARG A 139 -3.55 -8.35 -8.63
CA ARG A 139 -4.59 -8.55 -9.66
C ARG A 139 -5.26 -9.92 -9.57
N ASP A 140 -4.56 -10.93 -9.04
CA ASP A 140 -5.05 -12.31 -8.93
C ASP A 140 -6.00 -12.54 -7.75
N GLU A 141 -5.99 -11.67 -6.74
CA GLU A 141 -6.80 -11.81 -5.52
C GLU A 141 -8.30 -11.76 -5.79
N GLU A 142 -8.74 -10.83 -6.65
CA GLU A 142 -10.16 -10.62 -6.93
C GLU A 142 -10.41 -10.25 -8.39
N LYS A 143 -11.48 -10.79 -8.97
CA LYS A 143 -11.86 -10.52 -10.38
C LYS A 143 -12.01 -9.03 -10.70
N ALA A 144 -12.42 -8.21 -9.73
CA ALA A 144 -12.57 -6.77 -9.90
C ALA A 144 -11.22 -6.06 -10.12
N ARG A 145 -10.13 -6.60 -9.54
CA ARG A 145 -8.77 -6.06 -9.62
C ARG A 145 -8.05 -6.44 -10.91
N ALA A 146 -8.61 -7.31 -11.75
CA ALA A 146 -7.97 -7.72 -13.01
C ALA A 146 -7.70 -6.55 -13.98
N LYS A 147 -8.37 -5.41 -13.81
CA LYS A 147 -8.16 -4.17 -14.58
C LYS A 147 -7.51 -3.05 -13.77
N GLU A 148 -7.05 -3.36 -12.56
CA GLU A 148 -6.34 -2.41 -11.69
C GLU A 148 -5.03 -2.00 -12.38
N ARG A 149 -4.69 -0.72 -12.24
CA ARG A 149 -3.45 -0.12 -12.74
C ARG A 149 -2.40 -0.10 -11.64
N PHE A 150 -1.13 0.03 -11.98
CA PHE A 150 -0.10 0.28 -10.98
C PHE A 150 -0.37 1.60 -10.25
N PHE A 151 -0.70 2.66 -10.99
CA PHE A 151 -1.01 4.00 -10.48
C PHE A 151 -2.50 4.26 -10.63
N SER A 152 -3.23 4.14 -9.52
CA SER A 152 -4.67 4.35 -9.44
C SER A 152 -4.97 5.73 -8.89
N HIS A 153 -5.33 6.67 -9.78
CA HIS A 153 -5.61 8.07 -9.42
C HIS A 153 -6.90 8.18 -8.60
N ARG A 154 -6.85 9.00 -7.54
CA ARG A 154 -7.98 9.36 -6.68
C ARG A 154 -8.19 10.87 -6.71
N ASP A 155 -9.44 11.29 -6.76
CA ASP A 155 -9.78 12.70 -6.62
C ASP A 155 -9.55 13.20 -5.17
N ARG A 156 -9.77 14.50 -4.95
CA ARG A 156 -9.62 15.14 -3.63
C ARG A 156 -10.50 14.56 -2.50
N PHE A 157 -11.51 13.77 -2.84
CA PHE A 157 -12.40 13.12 -1.89
C PHE A 157 -12.09 11.62 -1.77
N GLY A 158 -11.03 11.14 -2.42
CA GLY A 158 -10.63 9.72 -2.45
C GLY A 158 -11.39 8.86 -3.47
N ASN A 159 -12.25 9.45 -4.31
CA ASN A 159 -13.03 8.68 -5.29
C ASN A 159 -12.20 8.28 -6.50
N TRP A 160 -12.63 7.20 -7.14
CA TRP A 160 -12.05 6.70 -8.38
C TRP A 160 -12.93 7.08 -9.59
N ASP A 161 -12.31 7.67 -10.62
CA ASP A 161 -12.97 7.95 -11.90
C ASP A 161 -12.21 7.23 -13.04
N PRO A 162 -12.88 6.37 -13.85
CA PRO A 162 -12.27 5.74 -15.02
C PRO A 162 -11.62 6.72 -16.00
N LYS A 163 -12.17 7.93 -16.16
CA LYS A 163 -11.68 8.94 -17.11
C LYS A 163 -10.39 9.61 -16.68
N ASN A 164 -10.11 9.63 -15.38
CA ASN A 164 -8.88 10.21 -14.83
C ASN A 164 -7.73 9.20 -14.78
N GLN A 165 -8.01 7.92 -15.05
CA GLN A 165 -6.99 6.88 -15.11
C GLN A 165 -6.15 7.00 -16.37
N ARG A 166 -4.86 6.71 -16.23
CA ARG A 166 -3.87 6.95 -17.28
C ARG A 166 -3.43 5.65 -17.91
N PRO A 167 -3.24 5.61 -19.25
CA PRO A 167 -2.54 4.50 -19.88
C PRO A 167 -1.14 4.33 -19.28
N GLU A 168 -0.78 3.09 -18.95
CA GLU A 168 0.54 2.71 -18.46
C GLU A 168 1.22 1.97 -19.63
N LEU A 169 2.13 2.66 -20.33
CA LEU A 169 2.81 2.11 -21.49
C LEU A 169 4.25 1.78 -21.10
N TRP A 170 4.69 0.55 -21.35
CA TRP A 170 5.97 0.03 -20.84
C TRP A 170 6.02 0.18 -19.30
N ASN A 171 7.15 0.68 -18.79
CA ASN A 171 7.37 0.97 -17.36
C ASN A 171 7.37 2.48 -17.12
N LEU A 172 6.58 3.23 -17.91
CA LEU A 172 6.44 4.68 -17.80
C LEU A 172 5.11 5.01 -17.13
N TYR A 173 5.19 5.62 -15.94
CA TYR A 173 4.04 6.01 -15.14
C TYR A 173 3.92 7.53 -15.11
N ASN A 174 2.69 8.03 -15.13
CA ASN A 174 2.40 9.45 -15.04
C ASN A 174 1.72 9.74 -13.70
N GLY A 175 2.49 10.21 -12.72
CA GLY A 175 2.05 10.54 -11.36
C GLY A 175 1.54 11.98 -11.17
N ARG A 176 1.55 12.85 -12.19
CA ARG A 176 1.14 14.26 -12.04
C ARG A 176 -0.25 14.40 -11.40
N SER A 177 -0.42 15.02 -10.25
CA SER A 177 -1.71 15.23 -9.59
C SER A 177 -2.03 16.71 -9.45
N GLY A 178 -3.33 17.04 -9.30
CA GLY A 178 -3.75 18.34 -8.79
C GLY A 178 -3.64 18.42 -7.27
N GLN A 179 -3.74 19.63 -6.71
CA GLN A 179 -3.72 19.82 -5.26
C GLN A 179 -4.85 19.05 -4.56
N GLY A 180 -4.49 18.25 -3.55
CA GLY A 180 -5.42 17.40 -2.78
C GLY A 180 -5.78 16.07 -3.45
N GLU A 181 -5.42 15.87 -4.72
CA GLU A 181 -5.53 14.56 -5.36
C GLU A 181 -4.35 13.68 -4.96
N HIS A 182 -4.57 12.37 -4.95
CA HIS A 182 -3.55 11.42 -4.53
C HIS A 182 -3.64 10.13 -5.34
N PHE A 183 -2.62 9.28 -5.23
CA PHE A 183 -2.59 7.98 -5.89
C PHE A 183 -2.65 6.83 -4.89
N ARG A 184 -3.22 5.72 -5.32
CA ARG A 184 -2.91 4.39 -4.77
C ARG A 184 -1.94 3.72 -5.73
N VAL A 185 -0.80 3.28 -5.22
CA VAL A 185 0.23 2.62 -6.04
C VAL A 185 0.38 1.16 -5.63
N PHE A 186 0.44 0.24 -6.59
CA PHE A 186 0.46 -1.20 -6.32
C PHE A 186 1.69 -1.91 -6.92
N PRO A 187 2.87 -1.81 -6.28
CA PRO A 187 4.12 -2.35 -6.82
C PRO A 187 4.09 -3.86 -7.12
N ILE A 188 3.35 -4.63 -6.33
CA ILE A 188 3.25 -6.08 -6.50
C ILE A 188 2.02 -6.50 -7.31
N SER A 189 1.40 -5.59 -8.07
CA SER A 189 0.15 -5.86 -8.78
C SER A 189 0.19 -7.08 -9.72
N ASN A 190 1.36 -7.45 -10.24
CA ASN A 190 1.58 -8.60 -11.13
C ASN A 190 1.99 -9.90 -10.41
N TRP A 191 2.21 -9.85 -9.09
CA TRP A 191 2.59 -11.02 -8.31
C TRP A 191 1.37 -11.90 -8.06
N THR A 192 1.57 -13.21 -7.97
CA THR A 192 0.55 -14.19 -7.57
C THR A 192 0.73 -14.63 -6.13
N GLU A 193 -0.24 -15.36 -5.59
CA GLU A 193 -0.17 -15.93 -4.24
C GLU A 193 1.06 -16.83 -4.03
N LEU A 194 1.55 -17.48 -5.10
CA LEU A 194 2.72 -18.35 -5.06
C LEU A 194 4.05 -17.57 -5.15
N ASP A 195 4.02 -16.38 -5.73
CA ASP A 195 5.21 -15.54 -5.87
C ASP A 195 5.55 -14.80 -4.56
N VAL A 196 4.52 -14.45 -3.78
CA VAL A 196 4.61 -13.78 -2.48
C VAL A 196 5.12 -14.73 -1.39
#